data_AF-A0A966Y3G7-F1
#
_entry.id   AF-A0A966Y3G7-F1
#
_cell.length_a   1.000
_cell.length_b   1.000
_cell.length_c   1.000
_cell.angle_alpha   90.00
_cell.angle_beta   90.00
_cell.angle_gamma   90.00
#
_symmetry.space_group_name_H-M   'P 1'
#
loop_
_entity.id
_entity.type
_entity.pdbx_description
1 polymer ?
#
loop_
_entity_poly.entity_id
_entity_poly.type
_entity_poly.pdbx_seq_one_letter_code
_entity_poly.pdbx_strand_id
1 'polypeptide(L)'
;MSDSPKLLALRKSLADPPSEGLAPAVAKEVAHSTIAQILMAIESGVCPLGDWERRCLAAAITSLRGGKTNEARSRARQALWPDENRRNAAVSKFPPRPGMMTLPELKREFAAALAMPPRGGAR
;
A
#
# COMPACT_ATOMS: atom_id res chain seq x y z
N MET A 1 16.14 -9.82 13.63
CA MET A 1 16.74 -8.96 12.58
C MET A 1 16.49 -7.53 13.01
N SER A 2 17.53 -6.74 13.26
CA SER A 2 17.35 -5.32 13.62
C SER A 2 16.88 -4.55 12.39
N ASP A 3 15.80 -3.79 12.52
CA ASP A 3 15.31 -2.94 11.43
C ASP A 3 16.40 -1.92 11.03
N SER A 4 16.64 -1.78 9.74
CA SER A 4 17.57 -0.77 9.21
C SER A 4 17.10 0.63 9.60
N PRO A 5 18.01 1.59 9.91
CA PRO A 5 17.66 2.98 10.16
C PRO A 5 16.77 3.60 9.07
N LYS A 6 16.97 3.18 7.81
CA LYS A 6 16.14 3.60 6.66
C LYS A 6 14.71 3.09 6.75
N LEU A 7 14.51 1.85 7.21
CA LEU A 7 13.18 1.26 7.40
C LEU A 7 12.44 1.93 8.58
N LEU A 8 13.16 2.23 9.67
CA LEU A 8 12.59 2.99 10.79
C LEU A 8 12.20 4.41 10.39
N ALA A 9 13.02 5.08 9.57
CA ALA A 9 12.71 6.41 9.04
C ALA A 9 11.45 6.38 8.14
N LEU A 10 11.34 5.39 7.25
CA LEU A 10 10.17 5.19 6.40
C LEU A 10 8.91 4.90 7.22
N ARG A 11 9.00 4.04 8.24
CA ARG A 11 7.89 3.76 9.15
C ARG A 11 7.42 5.03 9.86
N LYS A 12 8.35 5.87 10.32
CA LYS A 12 8.03 7.16 10.96
C LYS A 12 7.39 8.15 9.98
N SER A 13 7.93 8.31 8.77
CA SER A 13 7.36 9.25 7.78
C SER A 13 5.95 8.85 7.34
N LEU A 14 5.64 7.55 7.38
CA LEU A 14 4.32 7.03 7.05
C LEU A 14 3.44 6.85 8.28
N ALA A 15 3.92 7.13 9.50
CA ALA A 15 3.17 6.95 10.75
C ALA A 15 2.05 7.99 10.93
N ASP A 16 2.21 9.17 10.33
CA ASP A 16 1.37 10.38 10.43
C ASP A 16 -0.11 10.22 9.99
N PRO A 17 -1.02 11.14 10.43
CA PRO A 17 -2.19 10.86 11.28
C PRO A 17 -3.35 10.10 10.60
N PRO A 18 -4.36 9.64 11.37
CA PRO A 18 -5.59 9.08 10.83
C PRO A 18 -6.16 10.00 9.74
N SER A 19 -6.55 9.43 8.59
CA SER A 19 -7.23 10.16 7.51
C SER A 19 -8.65 10.61 7.91
N GLU A 20 -9.00 10.55 9.19
CA GLU A 20 -10.28 11.03 9.70
C GLU A 20 -10.33 12.55 9.53
N GLY A 21 -11.32 13.02 8.78
CA GLY A 21 -11.52 14.43 8.51
C GLY A 21 -10.73 15.00 7.32
N LEU A 22 -9.91 14.21 6.61
CA LEU A 22 -9.27 14.68 5.38
C LEU A 22 -10.30 14.79 4.24
N ALA A 23 -10.19 15.87 3.46
CA ALA A 23 -10.94 15.99 2.22
C ALA A 23 -10.66 14.79 1.29
N PRO A 24 -11.67 14.29 0.53
CA PRO A 24 -11.50 13.09 -0.30
C PRO A 24 -10.33 13.15 -1.28
N ALA A 25 -10.05 14.34 -1.86
CA ALA A 25 -8.91 14.56 -2.74
C ALA A 25 -7.57 14.40 -2.02
N VAL A 26 -7.45 15.00 -0.83
CA VAL A 26 -6.24 14.90 0.01
C VAL A 26 -6.04 13.47 0.49
N ALA A 27 -7.10 12.77 0.92
CA ALA A 27 -7.02 11.37 1.31
C ALA A 27 -6.54 10.46 0.15
N LYS A 28 -6.97 10.77 -1.08
CA LYS A 28 -6.53 10.08 -2.30
C LYS A 28 -5.03 10.32 -2.57
N GLU A 29 -4.58 11.57 -2.52
CA GLU A 29 -3.18 11.93 -2.71
C GLU A 29 -2.26 11.27 -1.66
N VAL A 30 -2.68 11.28 -0.40
CA VAL A 30 -1.95 10.62 0.69
C VAL A 30 -1.85 9.11 0.45
N ALA A 31 -2.94 8.45 0.01
CA ALA A 31 -2.92 7.02 -0.32
C ALA A 31 -1.98 6.72 -1.50
N HIS A 32 -2.02 7.55 -2.56
CA HIS A 32 -1.12 7.42 -3.70
C HIS A 32 0.35 7.55 -3.29
N SER A 33 0.67 8.61 -2.55
CA SER A 33 2.03 8.90 -2.07
C SER A 33 2.54 7.77 -1.18
N THR A 34 1.69 7.23 -0.30
CA THR A 34 2.04 6.10 0.58
C THR A 34 2.44 4.86 -0.23
N ILE A 35 1.61 4.46 -1.20
CA ILE A 35 1.90 3.27 -2.03
C ILE A 35 3.17 3.50 -2.86
N ALA A 36 3.33 4.69 -3.44
CA ALA A 36 4.51 5.04 -4.23
C ALA A 36 5.80 4.98 -3.39
N GLN A 37 5.80 5.56 -2.18
CA GLN A 37 6.95 5.54 -1.27
C GLN A 37 7.36 4.12 -0.91
N ILE A 38 6.39 3.23 -0.65
CA ILE A 38 6.69 1.83 -0.29
C ILE A 38 7.24 1.06 -1.49
N LEU A 39 6.69 1.25 -2.70
CA LEU A 39 7.23 0.63 -3.92
C LEU A 39 8.67 1.08 -4.19
N MET A 40 8.98 2.37 -4.01
CA MET A 40 10.35 2.90 -4.14
C MET A 40 11.28 2.38 -3.04
N ALA A 41 10.79 2.22 -1.81
CA ALA A 41 11.56 1.64 -0.71
C ALA A 41 11.96 0.19 -1.01
N ILE A 42 11.05 -0.59 -1.60
CA ILE A 42 11.33 -1.96 -2.04
C ILE A 42 12.33 -1.97 -3.19
N GLU A 43 12.16 -1.10 -4.18
CA GLU A 43 13.07 -0.97 -5.32
C GLU A 43 14.51 -0.62 -4.89
N SER A 44 14.65 0.25 -3.89
CA SER A 44 15.93 0.69 -3.35
C SER A 44 16.51 -0.25 -2.28
N GLY A 45 15.86 -1.39 -2.01
CA GLY A 45 16.32 -2.39 -1.05
C GLY A 45 16.19 -1.99 0.42
N VAL A 46 15.33 -1.00 0.75
CA VAL A 46 15.05 -0.59 2.14
C VAL A 46 14.21 -1.64 2.88
N CYS A 47 13.30 -2.32 2.17
CA CYS A 47 12.57 -3.48 2.68
C CYS A 47 12.41 -4.55 1.59
N PRO A 48 12.34 -5.85 1.95
CA PRO A 48 12.20 -6.93 0.99
C PRO A 48 10.79 -7.03 0.42
N LEU A 49 10.65 -7.54 -0.81
CA LEU A 49 9.35 -7.95 -1.36
C LEU A 49 9.06 -9.43 -1.05
N GLY A 50 8.70 -9.71 0.19
CA GLY A 50 8.21 -11.02 0.61
C GLY A 50 6.77 -11.28 0.20
N ASP A 51 6.23 -12.42 0.61
CA ASP A 51 4.83 -12.79 0.36
C ASP A 51 3.86 -11.84 1.07
N TRP A 52 4.20 -11.42 2.29
CA TRP A 52 3.38 -10.52 3.07
C TRP A 52 3.29 -9.13 2.41
N GLU A 53 4.43 -8.54 2.09
CA GLU A 53 4.53 -7.21 1.48
C GLU A 53 3.80 -7.18 0.14
N ARG A 54 3.96 -8.24 -0.65
CA ARG A 54 3.25 -8.42 -1.92
C ARG A 54 1.74 -8.47 -1.75
N ARG A 55 1.23 -9.23 -0.76
CA ARG A 55 -0.22 -9.30 -0.47
C ARG A 55 -0.75 -7.94 -0.01
N CYS A 56 -0.04 -7.26 0.88
CA CYS A 56 -0.38 -5.92 1.34
C CYS A 56 -0.49 -4.92 0.18
N LEU A 57 0.50 -4.91 -0.73
CA LEU A 57 0.53 -4.02 -1.88
C LEU A 57 -0.54 -4.37 -2.92
N ALA A 58 -0.74 -5.64 -3.23
CA ALA A 58 -1.81 -6.09 -4.12
C ALA A 58 -3.20 -5.70 -3.58
N ALA A 59 -3.40 -5.87 -2.27
CA ALA A 59 -4.64 -5.49 -1.59
C ALA A 59 -4.83 -3.95 -1.56
N ALA A 60 -3.75 -3.19 -1.41
CA ALA A 60 -3.76 -1.73 -1.45
C ALA A 60 -4.13 -1.19 -2.83
N ILE A 61 -3.49 -1.69 -3.90
CA ILE A 61 -3.78 -1.33 -5.29
C ILE A 61 -5.24 -1.69 -5.64
N THR A 62 -5.72 -2.85 -5.17
CA THR A 62 -7.11 -3.26 -5.40
C THR A 62 -8.10 -2.33 -4.70
N SER A 63 -7.85 -1.94 -3.44
CA SER A 63 -8.67 -0.94 -2.74
C SER A 63 -8.63 0.42 -3.44
N LEU A 64 -7.47 0.82 -3.95
CA LEU A 64 -7.31 2.07 -4.68
C LEU A 64 -8.18 2.11 -5.94
N ARG A 65 -8.17 1.03 -6.73
CA ARG A 65 -9.07 0.86 -7.90
C ARG A 65 -10.55 0.92 -7.54
N GLY A 66 -10.89 0.46 -6.34
CA GLY A 66 -12.26 0.52 -5.80
C GLY A 66 -12.64 1.87 -5.19
N GLY A 67 -11.78 2.89 -5.26
CA GLY A 67 -12.03 4.21 -4.65
C GLY A 67 -11.88 4.23 -3.11
N LYS A 68 -11.40 3.13 -2.51
CA LYS A 68 -11.28 2.98 -1.06
C LYS A 68 -9.91 3.46 -0.58
N THR A 69 -9.69 4.77 -0.60
CA THR A 69 -8.39 5.41 -0.34
C THR A 69 -7.85 5.12 1.07
N ASN A 70 -8.70 5.15 2.09
CA ASN A 70 -8.32 4.83 3.47
C ASN A 70 -7.88 3.36 3.63
N GLU A 71 -8.62 2.42 3.03
CA GLU A 71 -8.23 1.00 3.02
C GLU A 71 -6.92 0.81 2.25
N ALA A 72 -6.75 1.48 1.11
CA ALA A 72 -5.54 1.40 0.29
C ALA A 72 -4.31 1.85 1.09
N ARG A 73 -4.41 2.99 1.77
CA ARG A 73 -3.36 3.52 2.65
C ARG A 73 -3.04 2.54 3.79
N SER A 74 -4.06 2.06 4.49
CA SER A 74 -3.91 1.15 5.62
C SER A 74 -3.22 -0.16 5.20
N ARG A 75 -3.67 -0.79 4.12
CA ARG A 75 -3.07 -2.02 3.58
C ARG A 75 -1.65 -1.81 3.10
N ALA A 76 -1.35 -0.67 2.47
CA ALA A 76 0.01 -0.33 2.07
C ALA A 76 0.94 -0.25 3.29
N ARG A 77 0.53 0.48 4.33
CA ARG A 77 1.30 0.60 5.59
C ARG A 77 1.57 -0.77 6.20
N GLN A 78 0.62 -1.70 6.20
CA GLN A 78 0.82 -3.05 6.75
C GLN A 78 2.00 -3.81 6.13
N ALA A 79 2.45 -3.47 4.92
CA ALA A 79 3.67 -4.04 4.32
C ALA A 79 4.92 -3.74 5.16
N LEU A 80 4.95 -2.63 5.90
CA LEU A 80 6.15 -2.22 6.64
C LEU A 80 6.24 -2.84 8.03
N TRP A 81 5.16 -3.39 8.58
CA TRP A 81 5.11 -4.00 9.93
C TRP A 81 4.63 -5.47 9.85
N PRO A 82 5.41 -6.37 9.21
CA PRO A 82 5.00 -7.76 9.01
C PRO A 82 4.78 -8.51 10.31
N ASP A 83 5.62 -8.34 11.33
CA ASP A 83 5.50 -9.09 12.59
C ASP A 83 4.24 -8.73 13.38
N GLU A 84 3.87 -7.44 13.36
CA GLU A 84 2.66 -6.93 14.00
C GLU A 84 1.40 -7.28 13.19
N ASN A 85 1.47 -7.23 11.85
CA ASN A 85 0.30 -7.34 10.99
C ASN A 85 0.07 -8.72 10.37
N ARG A 86 1.03 -9.65 10.36
CA ARG A 86 0.80 -11.02 9.82
C ARG A 86 -0.36 -11.74 10.53
N ARG A 87 -0.63 -11.38 11.79
CA ARG A 87 -1.76 -11.89 12.58
C ARG A 87 -3.12 -11.32 12.15
N ASN A 88 -3.16 -10.27 11.32
CA ASN A 88 -4.40 -9.72 10.78
C ASN A 88 -5.00 -10.67 9.71
N ALA A 89 -6.20 -11.19 9.98
CA ALA A 89 -6.84 -12.23 9.19
C ALA A 89 -7.28 -11.81 7.78
N ALA A 90 -7.42 -10.50 7.51
CA ALA A 90 -8.00 -10.01 6.25
C ALA A 90 -6.98 -9.98 5.09
N VAL A 91 -5.76 -9.51 5.32
CA VAL A 91 -4.71 -9.41 4.28
C VAL A 91 -3.96 -10.72 4.10
N SER A 92 -3.80 -11.51 5.16
CA SER A 92 -3.23 -12.86 5.07
C SER A 92 -4.01 -13.76 4.09
N LYS A 93 -5.34 -13.56 4.00
CA LYS A 93 -6.23 -14.27 3.07
C LYS A 93 -6.35 -13.60 1.69
N PHE A 94 -5.76 -12.43 1.46
CA PHE A 94 -5.88 -11.74 0.19
C PHE A 94 -5.06 -12.46 -0.88
N PRO A 95 -5.68 -13.05 -1.91
CA PRO A 95 -4.95 -13.71 -2.97
C PRO A 95 -4.33 -12.65 -3.90
N PRO A 96 -3.00 -12.59 -4.04
CA PRO A 96 -2.41 -11.73 -5.07
C PRO A 96 -2.85 -12.26 -6.44
N ARG A 97 -3.31 -11.36 -7.32
CA ARG A 97 -3.80 -11.73 -8.65
C ARG A 97 -2.61 -12.00 -9.60
N PRO A 98 -2.79 -12.81 -10.67
CA PRO A 98 -1.83 -12.84 -11.76
C PRO A 98 -1.53 -11.41 -12.24
N GLY A 99 -0.25 -11.04 -12.40
CA GLY A 99 0.14 -9.66 -12.69
C GLY A 99 0.37 -8.77 -11.45
N MET A 100 0.40 -9.33 -10.23
CA MET A 100 0.78 -8.65 -8.98
C MET A 100 1.78 -9.47 -8.14
N MET A 101 2.54 -10.34 -8.80
CA MET A 101 3.69 -11.04 -8.24
C MET A 101 4.90 -10.25 -8.68
N THR A 102 5.99 -10.03 -7.96
CA THR A 102 7.06 -9.13 -8.46
C THR A 102 6.74 -7.63 -8.42
N LEU A 103 7.80 -6.86 -8.26
CA LEU A 103 7.75 -5.41 -8.15
C LEU A 103 7.35 -4.71 -9.46
N PRO A 104 7.88 -5.07 -10.65
CA PRO A 104 7.48 -4.43 -11.91
C PRO A 104 5.98 -4.55 -12.18
N GLU A 105 5.41 -5.72 -11.92
CA GLU A 105 3.97 -6.00 -12.01
C GLU A 105 3.16 -5.09 -11.08
N LEU A 106 3.54 -5.00 -9.79
CA LEU A 106 2.88 -4.11 -8.83
C LEU A 106 2.97 -2.62 -9.25
N LYS A 107 4.12 -2.16 -9.76
CA LYS A 107 4.29 -0.79 -10.27
C LYS A 107 3.39 -0.52 -11.47
N ARG A 108 3.30 -1.46 -12.41
CA ARG A 108 2.41 -1.36 -13.58
C ARG A 108 0.95 -1.29 -13.16
N GLU A 109 0.52 -2.17 -12.26
CA GLU A 109 -0.86 -2.22 -11.78
C GLU A 109 -1.23 -0.97 -10.98
N PHE A 110 -0.28 -0.42 -10.21
CA PHE A 110 -0.42 0.84 -9.51
C PHE A 110 -0.58 2.01 -10.49
N ALA A 111 0.27 2.12 -11.52
CA ALA A 111 0.14 3.14 -12.55
C ALA A 111 -1.22 3.07 -13.26
N ALA A 112 -1.70 1.86 -13.57
CA ALA A 112 -3.04 1.66 -14.13
C ALA A 112 -4.16 2.08 -13.16
N ALA A 113 -3.98 1.88 -11.85
CA ALA A 113 -4.94 2.34 -10.85
C ALA A 113 -4.99 3.87 -10.74
N LEU A 114 -3.87 4.56 -10.93
CA LEU A 114 -3.80 6.02 -10.94
C LEU A 114 -4.49 6.65 -12.16
N ALA A 115 -4.38 5.99 -13.32
CA ALA A 115 -5.00 6.44 -14.57
C ALA A 115 -6.52 6.23 -14.62
N MET A 116 -7.09 5.49 -13.66
CA MET A 116 -8.52 5.26 -13.62
C MET A 116 -9.26 6.53 -13.20
N PRO A 117 -10.32 6.93 -13.93
CA PRO A 117 -11.17 8.02 -13.49
C PRO A 117 -11.77 7.68 -12.13
N PRO A 118 -12.01 8.68 -11.25
CA PRO A 118 -12.72 8.43 -10.02
C PRO A 118 -14.06 7.78 -10.37
N ARG A 119 -14.28 6.56 -9.91
CA ARG A 119 -15.61 5.96 -9.97
C ARG A 119 -16.45 6.73 -8.95
N GLY A 120 -17.06 7.83 -9.42
CA GLY A 120 -18.11 8.52 -8.68
C GLY A 120 -19.12 7.47 -8.26
N GLY A 121 -19.48 7.48 -6.97
CA GLY A 121 -20.54 6.64 -6.45
C GLY A 121 -21.82 6.91 -7.24
N ALA A 122 -22.10 6.06 -8.22
CA ALA A 122 -23.44 5.84 -8.71
C ALA A 122 -24.05 4.76 -7.83
N ARG A 123 -24.38 5.14 -6.59
CA ARG A 123 -25.58 4.70 -5.86
C ARG A 123 -25.70 5.40 -4.53
#